data_AF-A0A7W1NVA5-F1
#
_entry.id   AF-A0A7W1NVA5-F1
#
_cell.length_a   1.000
_cell.length_b   1.000
_cell.length_c   1.000
_cell.angle_alpha   90.00
_cell.angle_beta   90.00
_cell.angle_gamma   90.00
#
_symmetry.space_group_name_H-M   'P 1'
#
loop_
_entity.id
_entity.type
_entity.pdbx_description
1 polymer ?
#
loop_
_entity_poly.entity_id
_entity_poly.type
_entity_poly.pdbx_seq_one_letter_code
_entity_poly.pdbx_strand_id
1 'polypeptide(L)'
;MEETPKLLYPETIIGYDCREMWLPNVESWTEEERQQALLRQNIKRVLTVSKESWNSLFVFKRLMVDGRYVGAVPNAELEIPIEFEELQAGIWENLVAMQEFMNAHHSAFAEKPYWMIAITVVELPDYWDEIKNLFQSNPSTIDNQWSFLGYDVEDEPPSMWEGLVSYESNRASDYYGDLSEKIGKYLNTYHLYSEQTPAIEHCEWVTKKEHHPYWVYGLYLIKSYP
;
A
#
# COMPACT_ATOMS: atom_id res chain seq x y z
N MET A 1 -18.03 -0.56 -25.94
CA MET A 1 -18.03 0.33 -24.78
C MET A 1 -18.05 -0.59 -23.59
N GLU A 2 -16.90 -0.86 -22.98
CA GLU A 2 -16.87 -1.56 -21.70
C GLU A 2 -17.45 -0.61 -20.66
N GLU A 3 -18.51 -1.03 -19.97
CA GLU A 3 -19.06 -0.28 -18.85
C GLU A 3 -17.99 -0.20 -17.77
N THR A 4 -17.61 1.01 -17.37
CA THR A 4 -16.73 1.21 -16.23
C THR A 4 -17.40 0.54 -15.03
N PRO A 5 -16.76 -0.44 -14.38
CA PRO A 5 -17.35 -1.11 -13.23
C PRO A 5 -17.69 -0.05 -12.19
N LYS A 6 -18.97 0.00 -11.82
CA LYS A 6 -19.46 0.98 -10.86
C LYS A 6 -18.88 0.64 -9.50
N LEU A 7 -18.13 1.58 -8.91
CA LEU A 7 -17.64 1.44 -7.53
C LEU A 7 -18.81 1.21 -6.57
N LEU A 8 -18.62 0.30 -5.62
CA LEU A 8 -19.61 0.02 -4.59
C LEU A 8 -19.67 1.15 -3.58
N TYR A 9 -18.49 1.66 -3.20
CA TYR A 9 -18.30 2.81 -2.32
C TYR A 9 -17.33 3.82 -2.94
N PRO A 10 -17.47 5.12 -2.62
CA PRO A 10 -16.50 6.13 -3.01
C PRO A 10 -15.13 5.91 -2.36
N GLU A 11 -14.13 6.62 -2.85
CA GLU A 11 -12.75 6.57 -2.39
C GLU A 11 -12.24 7.99 -2.13
N THR A 12 -11.51 8.16 -1.02
CA THR A 12 -10.83 9.40 -0.65
C THR A 12 -9.31 9.22 -0.77
N ILE A 13 -8.61 10.15 -1.42
CA ILE A 13 -7.14 10.16 -1.43
C ILE A 13 -6.65 10.49 -0.02
N ILE A 14 -5.77 9.64 0.52
CA ILE A 14 -5.15 9.83 1.84
C ILE A 14 -3.72 10.37 1.73
N GLY A 15 -3.07 10.19 0.57
CA GLY A 15 -1.77 10.77 0.30
C GLY A 15 -1.06 10.16 -0.90
N TYR A 16 0.23 10.45 -0.97
CA TYR A 16 1.11 10.16 -2.08
C TYR A 16 2.42 9.55 -1.60
N ASP A 17 3.02 8.71 -2.43
CA ASP A 17 4.31 8.11 -2.10
C ASP A 17 5.14 7.85 -3.37
N CYS A 18 6.44 7.62 -3.16
CA CYS A 18 7.36 7.11 -4.16
C CYS A 18 7.91 5.77 -3.68
N ARG A 19 7.68 4.72 -4.46
CA ARG A 19 8.02 3.35 -4.07
C ARG A 19 9.02 2.74 -5.04
N GLU A 20 9.94 1.95 -4.50
CA GLU A 20 11.01 1.34 -5.29
C GLU A 20 10.50 0.26 -6.26
N MET A 21 11.14 0.15 -7.41
CA MET A 21 10.87 -0.89 -8.42
C MET A 21 12.13 -1.66 -8.86
N TRP A 22 13.25 -1.56 -8.13
CA TRP A 22 14.53 -2.17 -8.50
C TRP A 22 15.01 -3.27 -7.58
N LEU A 23 14.49 -3.35 -6.35
CA LEU A 23 14.86 -4.41 -5.42
C LEU A 23 14.13 -5.71 -5.76
N PRO A 24 14.77 -6.86 -5.48
CA PRO A 24 14.07 -8.13 -5.47
C PRO A 24 12.99 -8.08 -4.37
N ASN A 25 11.76 -8.36 -4.76
CA ASN A 25 10.60 -8.39 -3.88
C ASN A 25 10.39 -9.86 -3.42
N VAL A 26 9.21 -10.46 -3.58
CA VAL A 26 8.96 -11.88 -3.26
C VAL A 26 9.82 -12.89 -4.03
N GLU A 27 10.59 -12.44 -5.04
CA GLU A 27 11.55 -13.29 -5.77
C GLU A 27 12.74 -13.70 -4.89
N SER A 28 13.08 -12.94 -3.85
CA SER A 28 14.14 -13.33 -2.90
C SER A 28 13.63 -14.14 -1.71
N TRP A 29 12.31 -14.34 -1.59
CA TRP A 29 11.72 -15.12 -0.49
C TRP A 29 11.88 -16.62 -0.74
N THR A 30 12.09 -17.35 0.34
CA THR A 30 12.02 -18.82 0.36
C THR A 30 10.59 -19.30 0.07
N GLU A 31 10.47 -20.56 -0.34
CA GLU A 31 9.16 -21.17 -0.57
C GLU A 31 8.27 -21.14 0.68
N GLU A 32 8.85 -21.36 1.86
CA GLU A 32 8.13 -21.31 3.13
C GLU A 32 7.58 -19.90 3.41
N GLU A 33 8.40 -18.87 3.21
CA GLU A 33 7.97 -17.47 3.36
C GLU A 33 6.83 -17.13 2.38
N ARG A 34 6.92 -17.57 1.12
CA ARG A 34 5.86 -17.37 0.13
C ARG A 34 4.57 -18.11 0.49
N GLN A 35 4.66 -19.33 1.00
CA GLN A 35 3.50 -20.11 1.44
C GLN A 35 2.84 -19.50 2.67
N GLN A 36 3.64 -18.92 3.57
CA GLN A 36 3.12 -18.26 4.77
C GLN A 36 2.51 -16.91 4.42
N ALA A 37 3.16 -16.09 3.60
CA ALA A 37 2.78 -14.69 3.42
C ALA A 37 1.87 -14.41 2.20
N LEU A 38 1.81 -15.30 1.19
CA LEU A 38 1.06 -15.03 -0.04
C LEU A 38 -0.19 -15.89 -0.18
N LEU A 39 -1.32 -15.22 -0.39
CA LEU A 39 -2.56 -15.87 -0.82
C LEU A 39 -2.48 -16.50 -2.22
N ARG A 40 -1.54 -16.07 -3.07
CA ARG A 40 -1.35 -16.55 -4.44
C ARG A 40 0.14 -16.82 -4.70
N GLN A 41 0.47 -18.05 -5.12
CA GLN A 41 1.86 -18.51 -5.16
C GLN A 41 2.63 -18.09 -6.43
N ASN A 42 1.95 -17.73 -7.52
CA ASN A 42 2.60 -17.32 -8.77
C ASN A 42 2.87 -15.80 -8.86
N ILE A 43 3.00 -15.12 -7.73
CA ILE A 43 3.32 -13.70 -7.64
C ILE A 43 4.82 -13.47 -7.77
N LYS A 44 5.18 -12.41 -8.49
CA LYS A 44 6.58 -11.97 -8.67
C LYS A 44 6.90 -10.68 -7.92
N ARG A 45 5.89 -9.86 -7.66
CA ARG A 45 6.03 -8.61 -6.93
C ARG A 45 4.74 -8.33 -6.18
N VAL A 46 4.83 -8.05 -4.90
CA VAL A 46 3.73 -7.51 -4.12
C VAL A 46 3.81 -5.99 -4.18
N LEU A 47 2.67 -5.36 -4.48
CA LEU A 47 2.46 -3.94 -4.26
C LEU A 47 1.48 -3.81 -3.09
N THR A 48 1.75 -2.90 -2.17
CA THR A 48 0.95 -2.71 -0.95
C THR A 48 1.20 -1.33 -0.35
N VAL A 49 0.24 -0.78 0.39
CA VAL A 49 0.48 0.43 1.19
C VAL A 49 1.53 0.20 2.28
N SER A 50 1.72 -1.04 2.70
CA SER A 50 2.71 -1.44 3.70
C SER A 50 4.13 -1.12 3.25
N LYS A 51 4.82 -0.30 4.06
CA LYS A 51 6.20 0.09 3.78
C LYS A 51 7.18 -1.04 4.08
N GLU A 52 6.81 -2.03 4.89
CA GLU A 52 7.64 -3.21 5.15
C GLU A 52 7.72 -4.14 3.93
N SER A 53 6.61 -4.25 3.21
CA SER A 53 6.47 -5.16 2.07
C SER A 53 6.76 -4.49 0.72
N TRP A 54 6.61 -3.16 0.63
CA TRP A 54 7.01 -2.37 -0.54
C TRP A 54 7.67 -1.06 -0.11
N ASN A 55 8.99 -0.98 -0.19
CA ASN A 55 9.73 0.12 0.43
C ASN A 55 9.43 1.49 -0.19
N SER A 56 9.30 2.51 0.66
CA SER A 56 9.24 3.93 0.29
C SER A 56 10.64 4.50 0.09
N LEU A 57 10.80 5.40 -0.87
CA LEU A 57 12.04 6.16 -1.06
C LEU A 57 12.29 7.16 0.08
N PHE A 58 11.27 7.45 0.87
CA PHE A 58 11.31 8.43 1.93
C PHE A 58 11.55 7.79 3.29
N VAL A 59 12.36 8.44 4.12
CA VAL A 59 12.51 8.08 5.53
C VAL A 59 11.55 8.91 6.37
N PHE A 60 10.58 8.25 6.97
CA PHE A 60 9.69 8.85 7.95
C PHE A 60 10.20 8.52 9.35
N LYS A 61 10.81 9.51 10.03
CA LYS A 61 11.49 9.29 11.32
C LYS A 61 10.58 8.76 12.45
N ARG A 62 9.26 8.96 12.32
CA ARG A 62 8.25 8.42 13.26
C ARG A 62 8.09 6.90 13.17
N LEU A 63 8.50 6.28 12.07
CA LEU A 63 8.46 4.84 11.86
C LEU A 63 9.82 4.23 12.25
N MET A 64 10.18 4.30 13.54
CA MET A 64 11.36 3.61 14.07
C MET A 64 10.95 2.46 14.97
N VAL A 65 11.40 1.25 14.63
CA VAL A 65 11.28 0.05 15.44
C VAL A 65 12.68 -0.49 15.71
N ASP A 66 13.01 -0.73 16.98
CA ASP A 66 14.32 -1.22 17.43
C ASP A 66 15.54 -0.45 16.90
N GLY A 67 15.40 0.88 16.75
CA GLY A 67 16.48 1.76 16.29
C GLY A 67 16.76 1.69 14.78
N ARG A 68 15.85 1.11 13.99
CA ARG A 68 15.87 1.11 12.52
C ARG A 68 14.63 1.81 11.98
N TYR A 69 14.79 2.54 10.87
CA TYR A 69 13.64 3.07 10.13
C TYR A 69 12.91 1.93 9.42
N VAL A 70 11.63 1.79 9.69
CA VAL A 70 10.77 0.78 9.07
C VAL A 70 10.35 1.25 7.68
N GLY A 71 10.58 0.40 6.68
CA GLY A 71 10.07 0.58 5.32
C GLY A 71 10.75 1.66 4.47
N ALA A 72 11.92 2.13 4.90
CA ALA A 72 12.82 2.92 4.06
C ALA A 72 13.67 1.99 3.18
N VAL A 73 13.90 2.38 1.92
CA VAL A 73 14.80 1.62 1.06
C VAL A 73 16.23 1.62 1.60
N PRO A 74 16.85 0.45 1.85
CA PRO A 74 18.24 0.39 2.30
C PRO A 74 19.20 1.07 1.32
N ASN A 75 20.03 1.99 1.79
CA ASN A 75 21.05 2.72 1.01
C ASN A 75 20.46 3.58 -0.13
N ALA A 76 19.20 3.98 -0.02
CA ALA A 76 18.54 4.91 -0.92
C ALA A 76 17.56 5.82 -0.18
N GLU A 77 17.88 6.11 1.09
CA GLU A 77 17.08 6.88 2.02
C GLU A 77 17.06 8.38 1.65
N LEU A 78 15.91 8.90 1.20
CA LEU A 78 15.67 10.34 1.22
C LEU A 78 15.10 10.75 2.57
N GLU A 79 15.89 11.47 3.36
CA GLU A 79 15.35 12.17 4.51
C GLU A 79 14.38 13.25 4.03
N ILE A 80 13.12 13.16 4.47
CA ILE A 80 12.14 14.20 4.19
C ILE A 80 12.48 15.47 4.99
N PRO A 81 12.16 16.66 4.47
CA PRO A 81 12.33 17.90 5.21
C PRO A 81 11.54 17.90 6.52
N ILE A 82 12.05 18.62 7.53
CA ILE A 82 11.49 18.62 8.90
C ILE A 82 10.04 19.10 8.93
N GLU A 83 9.67 20.02 8.03
CA GLU A 83 8.31 20.51 7.86
C GLU A 83 7.31 19.43 7.42
N PHE A 84 7.80 18.28 6.95
CA PHE A 84 7.00 17.11 6.57
C PHE A 84 7.20 15.93 7.54
N GLU A 85 7.95 16.08 8.64
CA GLU A 85 8.16 14.98 9.61
C GLU A 85 6.88 14.61 10.38
N GLU A 86 5.88 15.48 10.40
CA GLU A 86 4.63 15.26 11.15
C GLU A 86 3.52 14.56 10.38
N LEU A 87 3.78 14.13 9.14
CA LEU A 87 2.80 13.45 8.29
C LEU A 87 2.22 12.21 9.00
N GLN A 88 0.89 12.16 9.13
CA GLN A 88 0.20 11.22 10.02
C GLN A 88 0.48 9.75 9.72
N ALA A 89 0.58 9.37 8.44
CA ALA A 89 0.78 7.98 8.00
C ALA A 89 2.13 7.77 7.28
N GLY A 90 3.05 8.72 7.42
CA GLY A 90 4.29 8.74 6.65
C GLY A 90 4.02 8.68 5.14
N ILE A 91 3.12 9.51 4.64
CA ILE A 91 2.79 9.65 3.22
C ILE A 91 2.63 11.15 2.95
N TRP A 92 2.96 11.59 1.75
CA TRP A 92 2.87 13.00 1.40
C TRP A 92 1.41 13.41 1.23
N GLU A 93 1.01 14.49 1.87
CA GLU A 93 -0.34 15.07 1.70
C GLU A 93 -0.44 15.89 0.42
N ASN A 94 0.66 16.45 -0.09
CA ASN A 94 0.68 17.31 -1.28
C ASN A 94 1.51 16.70 -2.42
N LEU A 95 0.86 16.34 -3.53
CA LEU A 95 1.48 15.72 -4.70
C LEU A 95 2.51 16.65 -5.36
N VAL A 96 2.19 17.93 -5.50
CA VAL A 96 3.10 18.89 -6.14
C VAL A 96 4.38 19.04 -5.30
N ALA A 97 4.24 19.16 -3.99
CA ALA A 97 5.38 19.23 -3.08
C ALA A 97 6.25 17.96 -3.16
N MET A 98 5.63 16.77 -3.19
CA MET A 98 6.36 15.51 -3.36
C MET A 98 7.11 15.46 -4.71
N GLN A 99 6.45 15.88 -5.80
CA GLN A 99 7.06 15.90 -7.13
C GLN A 99 8.23 16.88 -7.21
N GLU A 100 8.09 18.09 -6.65
CA GLU A 100 9.16 19.07 -6.57
C GLU A 100 10.35 18.53 -5.76
N PHE A 101 10.07 17.90 -4.62
CA PHE A 101 11.09 17.26 -3.79
C PHE A 101 11.83 16.15 -4.56
N MET A 102 11.11 15.28 -5.25
CA MET A 102 11.71 14.22 -6.06
C MET A 102 12.51 14.76 -7.24
N ASN A 103 12.04 15.82 -7.90
CA ASN A 103 12.78 16.47 -8.99
C ASN A 103 14.10 17.07 -8.51
N ALA A 104 14.11 17.68 -7.31
CA ALA A 104 15.34 18.21 -6.70
C ALA A 104 16.35 17.12 -6.34
N HIS A 105 15.89 15.89 -6.08
CA HIS A 105 16.72 14.74 -5.69
C HIS A 105 16.89 13.67 -6.79
N HIS A 106 16.45 13.96 -8.02
CA HIS A 106 16.39 12.97 -9.10
C HIS A 106 17.74 12.29 -9.37
N SER A 107 18.85 13.01 -9.22
CA SER A 107 20.20 12.48 -9.42
C SER A 107 20.56 11.32 -8.48
N ALA A 108 19.94 11.22 -7.31
CA ALA A 108 20.16 10.10 -6.37
C ALA A 108 19.55 8.78 -6.88
N PHE A 109 18.65 8.85 -7.87
CA PHE A 109 17.87 7.71 -8.38
C PHE A 109 17.93 7.57 -9.90
N ALA A 110 18.87 8.24 -10.57
CA ALA A 110 18.93 8.29 -12.04
C ALA A 110 19.02 6.91 -12.73
N GLU A 111 19.46 5.88 -12.02
CA GLU A 111 19.59 4.49 -12.50
C GLU A 111 18.72 3.50 -11.73
N LYS A 112 17.79 3.99 -10.89
CA LYS A 112 16.98 3.17 -9.98
C LYS A 112 15.49 3.37 -10.31
N PRO A 113 14.81 2.40 -10.96
CA PRO A 113 13.41 2.56 -11.34
C PRO A 113 12.49 2.71 -10.12
N TYR A 114 11.58 3.68 -10.13
CA TYR A 114 10.63 3.88 -9.04
C TYR A 114 9.28 4.36 -9.57
N TRP A 115 8.23 4.14 -8.79
CA TRP A 115 6.88 4.57 -9.13
C TRP A 115 6.41 5.65 -8.18
N MET A 116 5.81 6.71 -8.73
CA MET A 116 4.99 7.66 -7.98
C MET A 116 3.56 7.14 -7.92
N ILE A 117 3.00 7.06 -6.72
CA ILE A 117 1.66 6.52 -6.51
C ILE A 117 0.78 7.49 -5.72
N ALA A 118 -0.53 7.38 -5.94
CA ALA A 118 -1.56 7.88 -5.05
C ALA A 118 -2.13 6.71 -4.24
N ILE A 119 -2.44 6.97 -2.98
CA ILE A 119 -3.06 6.02 -2.07
C ILE A 119 -4.43 6.60 -1.69
N THR A 120 -5.45 5.76 -1.82
CA THR A 120 -6.82 6.08 -1.43
C THR A 120 -7.29 5.11 -0.36
N VAL A 121 -8.37 5.47 0.32
CA VAL A 121 -9.13 4.57 1.19
C VAL A 121 -10.59 4.52 0.73
N VAL A 122 -11.18 3.33 0.74
CA VAL A 122 -12.60 3.14 0.45
C VAL A 122 -13.44 3.65 1.62
N GLU A 123 -14.46 4.45 1.32
CA GLU A 123 -15.33 5.10 2.32
C GLU A 123 -16.38 4.13 2.87
N LEU A 124 -15.94 3.14 3.64
CA LEU A 124 -16.84 2.21 4.30
C LEU A 124 -17.65 2.93 5.40
N PRO A 125 -18.98 2.67 5.51
CA PRO A 125 -19.84 3.39 6.46
C PRO A 125 -19.37 3.35 7.92
N ASP A 126 -18.74 2.26 8.34
CA ASP A 126 -18.33 2.04 9.73
C ASP A 126 -17.11 2.90 10.13
N TYR A 127 -16.30 3.37 9.17
CA TYR A 127 -15.04 4.08 9.41
C TYR A 127 -15.00 5.49 8.79
N TRP A 128 -16.04 5.90 8.06
CA TRP A 128 -16.02 7.15 7.30
C TRP A 128 -15.80 8.39 8.15
N ASP A 129 -16.39 8.44 9.35
CA ASP A 129 -16.24 9.59 10.25
C ASP A 129 -14.79 9.77 10.74
N GLU A 130 -14.03 8.68 10.83
CA GLU A 130 -12.61 8.71 11.19
C GLU A 130 -11.79 9.15 9.98
N ILE A 131 -11.95 8.48 8.85
CA ILE A 131 -11.21 8.74 7.60
C ILE A 131 -11.26 10.22 7.20
N LYS A 132 -12.46 10.81 7.12
CA LYS A 132 -12.65 12.16 6.57
C LYS A 132 -11.98 13.28 7.37
N ASN A 133 -11.71 13.02 8.65
CA ASN A 133 -11.11 13.99 9.55
C ASN A 133 -9.60 13.78 9.70
N LEU A 134 -9.11 12.58 9.37
CA LEU A 134 -7.70 12.22 9.49
C LEU A 134 -6.88 12.74 8.30
N PHE A 135 -7.39 12.60 7.07
CA PHE A 135 -6.58 12.87 5.88
C PHE A 135 -7.04 14.10 5.11
N GLN A 136 -6.06 14.92 4.72
CA GLN A 136 -6.25 16.05 3.82
C GLN A 136 -5.18 16.00 2.73
N SER A 137 -5.55 15.56 1.54
CA SER A 137 -4.61 15.51 0.41
C SER A 137 -4.85 16.64 -0.59
N ASN A 138 -3.78 17.04 -1.29
CA ASN A 138 -3.82 17.98 -2.40
C ASN A 138 -3.02 17.44 -3.61
N PRO A 139 -3.67 17.13 -4.74
CA PRO A 139 -5.12 17.18 -4.95
C PRO A 139 -5.88 16.17 -4.06
N SER A 140 -7.21 16.32 -3.95
CA SER A 140 -8.08 15.40 -3.22
C SER A 140 -8.93 14.51 -4.14
N THR A 141 -8.79 14.68 -5.45
CA THR A 141 -9.52 13.95 -6.48
C THR A 141 -8.59 13.09 -7.32
N ILE A 142 -9.02 11.87 -7.65
CA ILE A 142 -8.29 10.96 -8.53
C ILE A 142 -8.25 11.56 -9.94
N ASP A 143 -7.05 11.65 -10.52
CA ASP A 143 -6.86 12.09 -11.90
C ASP A 143 -7.16 10.94 -12.87
N ASN A 144 -7.88 11.22 -13.96
CA ASN A 144 -8.23 10.20 -14.95
C ASN A 144 -7.04 9.69 -15.78
N GLN A 145 -5.88 10.35 -15.67
CA GLN A 145 -4.62 9.91 -16.27
C GLN A 145 -3.88 8.87 -15.40
N TRP A 146 -4.25 8.74 -14.12
CA TRP A 146 -3.63 7.75 -13.25
C TRP A 146 -4.13 6.35 -13.59
N SER A 147 -3.23 5.37 -13.53
CA SER A 147 -3.56 3.98 -13.80
C SER A 147 -3.88 3.25 -12.50
N PHE A 148 -5.09 2.72 -12.37
CA PHE A 148 -5.47 1.91 -11.21
C PHE A 148 -4.66 0.61 -11.17
N LEU A 149 -4.03 0.32 -10.03
CA LEU A 149 -3.20 -0.87 -9.80
C LEU A 149 -3.96 -2.00 -9.11
N GLY A 150 -4.93 -1.66 -8.26
CA GLY A 150 -5.71 -2.61 -7.47
C GLY A 150 -5.98 -2.11 -6.05
N TYR A 151 -6.77 -2.88 -5.31
CA TYR A 151 -7.04 -2.67 -3.89
C TYR A 151 -6.17 -3.56 -3.01
N ASP A 152 -5.68 -2.96 -1.94
CA ASP A 152 -4.98 -3.57 -0.84
C ASP A 152 -5.88 -3.62 0.41
N VAL A 153 -5.57 -4.50 1.34
CA VAL A 153 -6.28 -4.63 2.62
C VAL A 153 -5.24 -4.74 3.72
N GLU A 154 -5.16 -3.72 4.57
CA GLU A 154 -4.16 -3.59 5.63
C GLU A 154 -4.84 -3.03 6.90
N ASP A 155 -4.17 -3.10 8.04
CA ASP A 155 -4.62 -2.48 9.27
C ASP A 155 -4.71 -0.95 9.17
N GLU A 156 -5.33 -0.33 10.19
CA GLU A 156 -5.57 1.11 10.18
C GLU A 156 -4.26 1.93 10.25
N PRO A 157 -4.25 3.16 9.70
CA PRO A 157 -3.12 4.07 9.86
C PRO A 157 -2.88 4.40 11.35
N PRO A 158 -1.63 4.64 11.78
CA PRO A 158 -0.44 4.86 10.96
C PRO A 158 0.35 3.58 10.62
N SER A 159 -0.09 2.42 11.13
CA SER A 159 0.61 1.15 10.99
C SER A 159 0.62 0.73 9.52
N MET A 160 -0.51 0.33 8.93
CA MET A 160 -0.55 -0.21 7.56
C MET A 160 0.53 -1.28 7.35
N TRP A 161 0.66 -2.23 8.26
CA TRP A 161 1.75 -3.21 8.33
C TRP A 161 1.31 -4.65 8.07
N GLU A 162 0.09 -5.00 8.46
CA GLU A 162 -0.36 -6.39 8.48
C GLU A 162 -1.71 -6.54 7.76
N GLY A 163 -1.71 -7.15 6.56
CA GLY A 163 -2.96 -7.52 5.93
C GLY A 163 -2.87 -8.46 4.73
N LEU A 164 -2.50 -7.97 3.55
CA LEU A 164 -2.34 -8.86 2.40
C LEU A 164 -1.04 -9.67 2.48
N VAL A 165 -0.05 -9.15 3.21
CA VAL A 165 1.21 -9.81 3.49
C VAL A 165 1.50 -9.68 4.99
N SER A 166 1.46 -10.80 5.71
CA SER A 166 1.85 -10.87 7.13
C SER A 166 2.83 -12.03 7.33
N TYR A 167 3.83 -11.85 8.20
CA TYR A 167 4.83 -12.87 8.56
C TYR A 167 4.53 -13.56 9.91
N GLU A 168 3.85 -12.90 10.86
CA GLU A 168 3.76 -13.38 12.25
C GLU A 168 2.43 -14.05 12.63
N SER A 169 1.30 -13.72 11.99
CA SER A 169 -0.01 -14.33 12.30
C SER A 169 -0.18 -15.77 11.78
N ASN A 170 0.81 -16.30 11.03
CA ASN A 170 0.57 -17.36 10.04
C ASN A 170 0.97 -18.77 10.48
N ARG A 171 1.07 -19.00 11.80
CA ARG A 171 1.41 -20.34 12.33
C ARG A 171 0.21 -21.31 12.38
N ALA A 172 -0.99 -20.89 12.00
CA ALA A 172 -2.15 -21.78 11.88
C ALA A 172 -2.45 -22.06 10.39
N SER A 173 -2.04 -23.24 9.91
CA SER A 173 -2.22 -23.72 8.53
C SER A 173 -3.64 -23.59 7.97
N ASP A 174 -4.64 -23.62 8.85
CA ASP A 174 -6.05 -23.67 8.47
C ASP A 174 -6.60 -22.28 8.11
N TYR A 175 -5.96 -21.20 8.57
CA TYR A 175 -6.41 -19.82 8.36
C TYR A 175 -6.25 -19.37 6.91
N TYR A 176 -5.08 -19.59 6.33
CA TYR A 176 -4.73 -19.10 4.99
C TYR A 176 -5.10 -20.07 3.87
N GLY A 177 -5.30 -21.36 4.16
CA GLY A 177 -5.82 -22.33 3.17
C GLY A 177 -7.21 -21.93 2.68
N ASP A 178 -8.15 -21.75 3.61
CA ASP A 178 -9.53 -21.34 3.31
C ASP A 178 -9.58 -19.95 2.65
N LEU A 179 -8.74 -19.02 3.11
CA LEU A 179 -8.65 -17.67 2.58
C LEU A 179 -8.07 -17.66 1.16
N SER A 180 -6.96 -18.36 0.92
CA SER A 180 -6.35 -18.50 -0.40
C SER A 180 -7.33 -19.07 -1.42
N GLU A 181 -8.08 -20.13 -1.07
CA GLU A 181 -9.11 -20.71 -1.94
C GLU A 181 -10.28 -19.75 -2.20
N LYS A 182 -10.73 -19.03 -1.16
CA LYS A 182 -11.91 -18.16 -1.25
C LYS A 182 -11.62 -16.88 -2.03
N ILE A 183 -10.54 -16.19 -1.69
CA ILE A 183 -10.27 -14.82 -2.17
C ILE A 183 -9.00 -14.68 -3.00
N GLY A 184 -8.03 -15.60 -2.89
CA GLY A 184 -6.76 -15.52 -3.62
C GLY A 184 -6.91 -15.51 -5.15
N LYS A 185 -7.99 -16.10 -5.68
CA LYS A 185 -8.34 -16.09 -7.12
C LYS A 185 -8.69 -14.70 -7.67
N TYR A 186 -9.05 -13.74 -6.82
CA TYR A 186 -9.39 -12.37 -7.23
C TYR A 186 -8.18 -11.43 -7.24
N LEU A 187 -7.01 -11.92 -6.81
CA LEU A 187 -5.78 -11.15 -6.79
C LEU A 187 -5.11 -11.13 -8.18
N ASN A 188 -4.66 -9.96 -8.58
CA ASN A 188 -3.94 -9.74 -9.84
C ASN A 188 -2.47 -10.15 -9.75
N THR A 189 -1.66 -9.77 -10.74
CA THR A 189 -0.22 -10.11 -10.81
C THR A 189 0.63 -9.42 -9.76
N TYR A 190 0.11 -8.37 -9.14
CA TYR A 190 0.75 -7.58 -8.07
C TYR A 190 0.27 -7.96 -6.66
N HIS A 191 -0.54 -9.03 -6.56
CA HIS A 191 -1.17 -9.45 -5.30
C HIS A 191 -2.19 -8.43 -4.76
N LEU A 192 -2.83 -7.66 -5.64
CA LEU A 192 -3.91 -6.71 -5.31
C LEU A 192 -5.25 -7.20 -5.85
N TYR A 193 -6.37 -6.82 -5.22
CA TYR A 193 -7.70 -7.06 -5.77
C TYR A 193 -7.98 -6.13 -6.95
N SER A 194 -8.55 -6.65 -8.04
CA SER A 194 -8.92 -5.80 -9.19
C SER A 194 -10.27 -5.10 -9.01
N GLU A 195 -11.05 -5.46 -7.98
CA GLU A 195 -12.41 -4.97 -7.73
C GLU A 195 -12.59 -4.70 -6.23
N GLN A 196 -13.44 -3.73 -5.88
CA GLN A 196 -13.71 -3.37 -4.47
C GLN A 196 -14.36 -4.52 -3.70
N THR A 197 -15.35 -5.20 -4.28
CA THR A 197 -16.15 -6.23 -3.60
C THR A 197 -15.30 -7.30 -2.91
N PRO A 198 -14.38 -8.01 -3.60
CA PRO A 198 -13.55 -9.01 -2.93
C PRO A 198 -12.57 -8.44 -1.89
N ALA A 199 -12.14 -7.18 -2.05
CA ALA A 199 -11.29 -6.51 -1.05
C ALA A 199 -12.09 -6.21 0.23
N ILE A 200 -13.34 -5.74 0.09
CA ILE A 200 -14.24 -5.48 1.21
C ILE A 200 -14.60 -6.79 1.92
N GLU A 201 -14.92 -7.85 1.18
CA GLU A 201 -15.18 -9.17 1.77
C GLU A 201 -13.97 -9.70 2.57
N HIS A 202 -12.75 -9.44 2.10
CA HIS A 202 -11.53 -9.76 2.84
C HIS A 202 -11.43 -8.91 4.11
N CYS A 203 -11.54 -7.59 3.98
CA CYS A 203 -11.50 -6.62 5.07
C CYS A 203 -12.47 -6.97 6.21
N GLU A 204 -13.73 -7.29 5.89
CA GLU A 204 -14.75 -7.70 6.86
C GLU A 204 -14.38 -9.02 7.55
N TRP A 205 -13.85 -9.98 6.78
CA TRP A 205 -13.47 -11.28 7.31
C TRP A 205 -12.30 -11.17 8.30
N VAL A 206 -11.24 -10.45 7.94
CA VAL A 206 -10.05 -10.27 8.80
C VAL A 206 -10.38 -9.43 10.02
N THR A 207 -11.14 -8.33 9.86
CA THR A 207 -11.59 -7.49 10.99
C THR A 207 -12.35 -8.30 12.03
N LYS A 208 -13.27 -9.15 11.57
CA LYS A 208 -14.05 -10.03 12.46
C LYS A 208 -13.17 -11.06 13.18
N LYS A 209 -12.14 -11.54 12.50
CA LYS A 209 -11.30 -12.65 12.96
C LYS A 209 -10.22 -12.19 13.94
N GLU A 210 -9.55 -11.09 13.64
CA GLU A 210 -8.46 -10.50 14.44
C GLU A 210 -8.96 -9.53 15.51
N HIS A 211 -10.23 -9.11 15.45
CA HIS A 211 -10.82 -8.12 16.36
C HIS A 211 -10.07 -6.76 16.33
N HIS A 212 -9.48 -6.42 15.19
CA HIS A 212 -8.78 -5.17 14.90
C HIS A 212 -9.31 -4.58 13.58
N PRO A 213 -9.50 -3.25 13.45
CA PRO A 213 -9.95 -2.65 12.20
C PRO A 213 -8.94 -2.83 11.06
N TYR A 214 -9.45 -3.27 9.92
CA TYR A 214 -8.74 -3.26 8.63
C TYR A 214 -9.46 -2.33 7.68
N TRP A 215 -8.70 -1.72 6.77
CA TRP A 215 -9.19 -0.78 5.77
C TRP A 215 -8.87 -1.29 4.37
N VAL A 216 -9.65 -0.84 3.38
CA VAL A 216 -9.41 -1.14 1.97
C VAL A 216 -8.76 0.07 1.32
N TYR A 217 -7.56 -0.12 0.78
CA TYR A 217 -6.78 0.95 0.15
C TYR A 217 -6.71 0.79 -1.35
N GLY A 218 -7.01 1.82 -2.12
CA GLY A 218 -6.81 1.81 -3.58
C GLY A 218 -5.45 2.38 -3.96
N LEU A 219 -4.72 1.67 -4.82
CA LEU A 219 -3.41 2.10 -5.33
C LEU A 219 -3.52 2.59 -6.78
N TYR A 220 -2.98 3.78 -7.05
CA TYR A 220 -3.01 4.41 -8.36
C TYR A 220 -1.59 4.81 -8.79
N LEU A 221 -1.16 4.34 -9.95
CA LEU A 221 0.10 4.75 -10.56
C LEU A 221 -0.06 6.13 -11.20
N ILE A 222 0.68 7.10 -10.68
CA ILE A 222 0.76 8.47 -11.21
C ILE A 222 1.78 8.50 -12.35
N LYS A 223 2.97 7.96 -12.10
CA LYS A 223 4.08 7.97 -13.07
C LYS A 223 5.12 6.91 -12.73
N SER A 224 5.62 6.24 -13.77
CA SER A 224 6.78 5.34 -13.68
C SER A 224 8.06 6.04 -14.13
N TYR A 225 9.13 5.89 -13.36
CA TYR A 225 10.48 6.30 -13.72
C TYR A 225 11.33 5.04 -13.98
N PRO A 226 12.05 4.97 -15.12
CA PRO A 226 12.90 3.83 -15.46
C PRO A 226 14.20 3.80 -14.65
#